data_AF-X1RYD5-F1
#
_entry.id   AF-X1RYD5-F1
#
_cell.length_a   1.000
_cell.length_b   1.000
_cell.length_c   1.000
_cell.angle_alpha   90.00
_cell.angle_beta   90.00
_cell.angle_gamma   90.00
#
_symmetry.space_group_name_H-M   'P 1'
#
loop_
_entity.id
_entity.type
_entity.pdbx_description
1 polymer ?
#
loop_
_entity_poly.entity_id
_entity_poly.type
_entity_poly.pdbx_seq_one_letter_code
_entity_poly.pdbx_strand_id
1 'polypeptide(L)'
;RSRGTVETGYKNKVTFRGQHLALLDYDELYFELERFKRERTWHNLNISKEGIHRLLKDSTWYTLYMPESQMMPTSFDGIRLIQQVAAELLKRYCEHYYNYCKRRYLEPRLELRDLTTEDDNIPDNDEYQLIVDGDETTLIHSIQQIKKDLEENKKDLLQYGDLCACNFNRHLYQPLFHVKRGGKITILPVALGESEYQFVVDLKKWCEKNGERLKDERQEIFLLRNLSKGKGVGFFEAGNFHPDFIMWVLKDQKQYVSFIEPHGLIHEGPASDKILFHEKIKDVEQRLGDPDVILNSFILSWTQYPQLKWGPPREDLEKKHVLFMTEDRDHYIQKLFTLIK
;
A
#
# COMPACT_ATOMS: atom_id res chain seq x y z
N ARG A 1 -15.89 -28.19 35.95
CA ARG A 1 -14.67 -28.96 35.62
C ARG A 1 -14.79 -29.34 34.14
N SER A 2 -13.94 -29.00 33.18
CA SER A 2 -12.69 -28.23 33.12
C SER A 2 -12.73 -27.54 31.75
N ARG A 3 -12.60 -26.20 31.70
CA ARG A 3 -12.25 -25.50 30.46
C ARG A 3 -10.76 -25.73 30.28
N GLY A 4 -10.39 -26.59 29.34
CA GLY A 4 -9.01 -26.78 28.93
C GLY A 4 -8.48 -25.47 28.38
N THR A 5 -7.63 -24.81 29.16
CA THR A 5 -6.69 -23.80 28.71
C THR A 5 -5.88 -24.36 27.55
N VAL A 6 -6.05 -23.78 26.37
CA VAL A 6 -5.15 -24.02 25.24
C VAL A 6 -3.82 -23.35 25.62
N GLU A 7 -2.87 -24.15 26.10
CA GLU A 7 -1.48 -23.72 26.19
C GLU A 7 -1.04 -23.28 24.79
N THR A 8 -0.78 -21.98 24.65
CA THR A 8 -0.03 -21.42 23.53
C THR A 8 1.36 -22.05 23.55
N GLY A 9 1.54 -23.15 22.82
CA GLY A 9 2.82 -23.84 22.72
C GLY A 9 3.90 -22.89 22.20
N TYR A 10 5.05 -22.88 22.86
CA TYR A 10 6.22 -22.14 22.41
C TYR A 10 6.53 -22.51 20.95
N LYS A 11 6.57 -21.49 20.07
CA LYS A 11 6.93 -21.68 18.66
C LYS A 11 8.45 -21.81 18.56
N ASN A 12 8.92 -22.94 18.04
CA ASN A 12 10.34 -23.18 17.80
C ASN A 12 10.68 -22.96 16.33
N LYS A 13 11.94 -22.62 16.04
CA LYS A 13 12.45 -22.59 14.67
C LYS A 13 12.62 -24.02 14.17
N VAL A 14 11.89 -24.39 13.12
CA VAL A 14 11.88 -25.75 12.55
C VAL A 14 12.07 -25.73 11.04
N THR A 15 12.39 -26.89 10.45
CA THR A 15 12.58 -27.07 9.01
C THR A 15 11.99 -28.39 8.54
N PHE A 16 11.64 -28.50 7.25
CA PHE A 16 11.25 -29.78 6.68
C PHE A 16 12.46 -30.72 6.57
N ARG A 17 12.26 -31.98 6.95
CA ARG A 17 13.23 -33.07 6.84
C ARG A 17 12.72 -34.07 5.79
N GLY A 18 13.60 -34.98 5.34
CA GLY A 18 13.25 -35.96 4.30
C GLY A 18 11.97 -36.77 4.61
N GLN A 19 11.74 -37.11 5.88
CA GLN A 19 10.52 -37.80 6.31
C GLN A 19 9.25 -36.96 6.10
N HIS A 20 9.31 -35.63 6.29
CA HIS A 20 8.16 -34.75 6.07
C HIS A 20 7.88 -34.62 4.58
N LEU A 21 8.94 -34.48 3.78
CA LEU A 21 8.84 -34.36 2.32
C LEU A 21 8.25 -35.62 1.69
N ALA A 22 8.57 -36.81 2.22
CA ALA A 22 8.01 -38.07 1.75
C ALA A 22 6.50 -38.23 2.03
N LEU A 23 5.93 -37.44 2.95
CA LEU A 23 4.50 -37.48 3.29
C LEU A 23 3.66 -36.49 2.46
N LEU A 24 4.28 -35.61 1.68
CA LEU A 24 3.58 -34.59 0.90
C LEU A 24 2.97 -35.17 -0.37
N ASP A 25 1.77 -34.70 -0.70
CA ASP A 25 1.16 -34.95 -2.01
C ASP A 25 1.64 -33.87 -2.99
N TYR A 26 2.63 -34.22 -3.81
CA TYR A 26 3.21 -33.31 -4.80
C TYR A 26 2.29 -33.01 -5.98
N ASP A 27 1.28 -33.84 -6.23
CA ASP A 27 0.30 -33.60 -7.28
C ASP A 27 -0.66 -32.52 -6.82
N GLU A 28 -1.14 -32.62 -5.58
CA GLU A 28 -1.95 -31.60 -4.94
C GLU A 28 -1.21 -30.27 -4.86
N LEU A 29 0.05 -30.25 -4.39
CA LEU A 29 0.86 -29.02 -4.35
C LEU A 29 1.01 -28.39 -5.73
N TYR A 30 1.27 -29.19 -6.76
CA TYR A 30 1.39 -28.72 -8.13
C TYR A 30 0.09 -28.05 -8.61
N PHE A 31 -1.06 -28.72 -8.45
CA PHE A 31 -2.34 -28.15 -8.88
C PHE A 31 -2.74 -26.92 -8.08
N GLU A 32 -2.41 -26.89 -6.78
CA GLU A 32 -2.64 -25.73 -5.94
C GLU A 32 -1.85 -24.51 -6.43
N LEU A 33 -0.58 -24.68 -6.79
CA LEU A 33 0.25 -23.61 -7.34
C LEU A 33 -0.18 -23.20 -8.77
N GLU A 34 -0.58 -24.14 -9.61
CA GLU A 34 -1.13 -23.85 -10.95
C GLU A 34 -2.45 -23.08 -10.87
N ARG A 35 -3.28 -23.34 -9.86
CA ARG A 35 -4.47 -22.52 -9.57
C ARG A 35 -4.06 -21.14 -9.06
N PHE A 36 -3.16 -21.08 -8.09
CA PHE A 36 -2.66 -19.82 -7.49
C PHE A 36 -2.09 -18.86 -8.53
N LYS A 37 -1.32 -19.36 -9.51
CA LYS A 37 -0.77 -18.54 -10.60
C LYS A 37 -1.84 -18.06 -11.58
N ARG A 38 -2.85 -18.88 -11.87
CA ARG A 38 -3.95 -18.56 -12.80
C ARG A 38 -4.84 -17.46 -12.23
N GLU A 39 -5.18 -17.56 -10.95
CA GLU A 39 -5.95 -16.51 -10.22
C GLU A 39 -5.26 -15.14 -10.28
N ARG A 40 -3.93 -15.12 -10.45
CA ARG A 40 -3.10 -13.91 -10.54
C ARG A 40 -2.67 -13.57 -11.96
N THR A 41 -3.14 -14.29 -12.98
CA THR A 41 -2.78 -14.10 -14.40
C THR A 41 -1.27 -14.22 -14.71
N TRP A 42 -0.53 -15.00 -13.90
CA TRP A 42 0.91 -15.22 -14.09
C TRP A 42 1.19 -16.32 -15.13
N HIS A 43 0.78 -16.06 -16.37
CA HIS A 43 0.88 -17.03 -17.47
C HIS A 43 2.33 -17.38 -17.85
N ASN A 44 3.28 -16.53 -17.49
CA ASN A 44 4.72 -16.67 -17.71
C ASN A 44 5.47 -17.35 -16.54
N LEU A 45 4.77 -17.79 -15.48
CA LEU A 45 5.37 -18.58 -14.40
C LEU A 45 5.22 -20.08 -14.70
N ASN A 46 6.35 -20.75 -14.90
CA ASN A 46 6.41 -22.20 -15.11
C ASN A 46 6.70 -22.93 -13.80
N ILE A 47 5.87 -23.91 -13.47
CA ILE A 47 5.96 -24.71 -12.25
C ILE A 47 6.13 -26.18 -12.67
N SER A 48 7.00 -26.91 -11.97
CA SER A 48 7.21 -28.35 -12.18
C SER A 48 7.23 -29.07 -10.84
N LYS A 49 6.80 -30.34 -10.81
CA LYS A 49 6.83 -31.16 -9.59
C LYS A 49 8.26 -31.35 -9.08
N GLU A 50 9.22 -31.53 -9.98
CA GLU A 50 10.65 -31.61 -9.66
C GLU A 50 11.17 -30.29 -9.09
N GLY A 51 10.67 -29.15 -9.58
CA GLY A 51 10.96 -27.83 -9.02
C GLY A 51 10.46 -27.70 -7.58
N ILE A 52 9.21 -28.10 -7.31
CA ILE A 52 8.61 -28.09 -5.97
C ILE A 52 9.44 -28.96 -5.01
N HIS A 53 9.77 -30.18 -5.43
CA HIS A 53 10.57 -31.10 -4.61
C HIS A 53 11.96 -30.54 -4.28
N ARG A 54 12.67 -30.00 -5.29
CA ARG A 54 13.98 -29.36 -5.08
C ARG A 54 13.90 -28.16 -4.13
N LEU A 55 12.88 -27.32 -4.30
CA LEU A 55 12.72 -26.11 -3.51
C LEU A 55 12.42 -26.44 -2.04
N LEU A 56 11.49 -27.36 -1.74
CA LEU A 56 11.18 -27.73 -0.35
C LEU A 56 12.32 -28.48 0.36
N LYS A 57 13.19 -29.16 -0.41
CA LYS A 57 14.39 -29.83 0.13
C LYS A 57 15.44 -28.83 0.63
N ASP A 58 15.49 -27.65 0.03
CA ASP A 58 16.33 -26.56 0.50
C ASP A 58 15.62 -25.78 1.61
N SER A 59 16.27 -25.67 2.77
CA SER A 59 15.73 -24.94 3.93
C SER A 59 16.34 -23.56 4.12
N THR A 60 17.25 -23.11 3.25
CA THR A 60 17.93 -21.82 3.42
C THR A 60 17.06 -20.62 3.06
N TRP A 61 15.99 -20.82 2.28
CA TRP A 61 15.14 -19.73 1.79
C TRP A 61 13.93 -19.41 2.67
N TYR A 62 13.68 -20.20 3.72
CA TYR A 62 12.57 -19.97 4.66
C TYR A 62 12.98 -20.13 6.12
N THR A 63 12.20 -19.53 7.01
CA THR A 63 12.25 -19.80 8.45
C THR A 63 10.84 -20.08 8.93
N LEU A 64 10.60 -21.29 9.45
CA LEU A 64 9.30 -21.72 9.94
C LEU A 64 9.29 -21.71 11.47
N TYR A 65 8.24 -21.10 12.05
CA TYR A 65 8.02 -21.06 13.49
C TYR A 65 6.77 -21.87 13.84
N MET A 66 6.97 -23.04 14.44
CA MET A 66 5.91 -24.00 14.74
C MET A 66 6.30 -24.82 15.99
N PRO A 67 5.33 -25.30 16.80
CA PRO A 67 5.62 -26.27 17.84
C PRO A 67 6.26 -27.53 17.25
N GLU A 68 7.36 -28.02 17.84
CA GLU A 68 8.04 -29.23 17.35
C GLU A 68 7.14 -30.46 17.33
N SER A 69 6.17 -30.54 18.24
CA SER A 69 5.17 -31.61 18.27
C SER A 69 4.33 -31.68 16.98
N GLN A 70 4.12 -30.55 16.30
CA GLN A 70 3.39 -30.51 15.03
C GLN A 70 4.24 -30.91 13.83
N MET A 71 5.57 -30.93 13.98
CA MET A 71 6.48 -31.44 12.95
C MET A 71 6.54 -32.98 12.92
N MET A 72 6.00 -33.65 13.94
CA MET A 72 5.95 -35.12 14.04
C MET A 72 4.49 -35.60 13.93
N PRO A 73 3.91 -35.64 12.71
CA PRO A 73 2.51 -35.97 12.55
C PRO A 73 2.23 -37.42 12.96
N THR A 74 1.35 -37.61 13.94
CA THR A 74 0.87 -38.93 14.40
C THR A 74 -0.53 -39.28 13.89
N SER A 75 -1.14 -38.37 13.11
CA SER A 75 -2.48 -38.50 12.54
C SER A 75 -2.52 -37.95 11.11
N PHE A 76 -3.56 -38.32 10.36
CA PHE A 76 -3.83 -37.74 9.04
C PHE A 76 -4.04 -36.23 9.09
N ASP A 77 -4.60 -35.70 10.17
CA ASP A 77 -4.74 -34.25 10.35
C ASP A 77 -3.37 -33.56 10.49
N GLY A 78 -2.42 -34.20 11.16
CA GLY A 78 -1.04 -33.72 11.22
C GLY A 78 -0.37 -33.68 9.85
N ILE A 79 -0.59 -34.71 9.02
CA ILE A 79 -0.08 -34.73 7.64
C ILE A 79 -0.71 -33.60 6.81
N ARG A 80 -2.02 -33.38 6.93
CA ARG A 80 -2.73 -32.26 6.28
C ARG A 80 -2.19 -30.90 6.71
N LEU A 81 -1.85 -30.73 7.99
CA LEU A 81 -1.24 -29.50 8.48
C LEU A 81 0.14 -29.27 7.82
N ILE A 82 0.98 -30.30 7.73
CA ILE A 82 2.28 -30.22 7.06
C ILE A 82 2.12 -29.89 5.56
N GLN A 83 1.14 -30.50 4.89
CA GLN A 83 0.77 -30.18 3.50
C GLN A 83 0.38 -28.70 3.33
N GLN A 84 -0.48 -28.18 4.21
CA GLN A 84 -0.91 -26.78 4.18
C GLN A 84 0.26 -25.81 4.41
N VAL A 85 1.17 -26.12 5.33
CA VAL A 85 2.37 -25.31 5.58
C VAL A 85 3.29 -25.32 4.36
N ALA A 86 3.49 -26.47 3.71
CA ALA A 86 4.28 -26.56 2.49
C ALA A 86 3.65 -25.74 1.36
N ALA A 87 2.33 -25.85 1.16
CA ALA A 87 1.60 -25.07 0.16
C ALA A 87 1.74 -23.56 0.38
N GLU A 88 1.56 -23.08 1.63
CA GLU A 88 1.70 -21.66 1.95
C GLU A 88 3.12 -21.14 1.73
N LEU A 89 4.15 -21.91 2.12
CA LEU A 89 5.55 -21.56 1.86
C LEU A 89 5.82 -21.44 0.36
N LEU A 90 5.33 -22.38 -0.45
CA LEU A 90 5.51 -22.36 -1.90
C LEU A 90 4.77 -21.19 -2.55
N LYS A 91 3.55 -20.87 -2.13
CA LYS A 91 2.79 -19.71 -2.63
C LYS A 91 3.53 -18.41 -2.38
N ARG A 92 4.04 -18.21 -1.16
CA ARG A 92 4.85 -17.04 -0.80
C ARG A 92 6.14 -16.97 -1.62
N TYR A 93 6.79 -18.11 -1.84
CA TYR A 93 7.95 -18.15 -2.73
C TYR A 93 7.60 -17.74 -4.15
N CYS A 94 6.54 -18.31 -4.74
CA CYS A 94 6.09 -17.99 -6.09
C CYS A 94 5.80 -16.49 -6.23
N GLU A 95 5.10 -15.90 -5.27
CA GLU A 95 4.81 -14.46 -5.24
C GLU A 95 6.09 -13.62 -5.17
N HIS A 96 6.99 -13.94 -4.24
CA HIS A 96 8.25 -13.21 -4.08
C HIS A 96 9.13 -13.32 -5.34
N TYR A 97 9.30 -14.54 -5.87
CA TYR A 97 10.12 -14.80 -7.05
C TYR A 97 9.55 -14.13 -8.31
N TYR A 98 8.22 -14.21 -8.49
CA TYR A 98 7.55 -13.56 -9.60
C TYR A 98 7.75 -12.04 -9.57
N ASN A 99 7.50 -11.43 -8.41
CA ASN A 99 7.66 -9.98 -8.22
C ASN A 99 9.11 -9.56 -8.39
N TYR A 100 10.08 -10.34 -7.91
CA TYR A 100 11.51 -10.11 -8.15
C TYR A 100 11.83 -10.07 -9.67
N CYS A 101 11.34 -11.06 -10.43
CA CYS A 101 11.58 -11.11 -11.88
C CYS A 101 10.87 -9.98 -12.63
N LYS A 102 9.60 -9.71 -12.28
CA LYS A 102 8.81 -8.59 -12.83
C LYS A 102 9.53 -7.26 -12.59
N ARG A 103 10.03 -7.04 -11.37
CA ARG A 103 10.79 -5.84 -11.00
C ARG A 103 12.03 -5.68 -11.88
N ARG A 104 12.87 -6.71 -11.94
CA ARG A 104 14.09 -6.72 -12.75
C ARG A 104 13.82 -6.47 -14.24
N TYR A 105 12.65 -6.87 -14.74
CA TYR A 105 12.23 -6.61 -16.12
C TYR A 105 11.75 -5.17 -16.31
N LEU A 106 10.94 -4.63 -15.39
CA LEU A 106 10.35 -3.29 -15.52
C LEU A 106 11.33 -2.17 -15.23
N GLU A 107 12.16 -2.32 -14.20
CA GLU A 107 13.12 -1.33 -13.72
C GLU A 107 13.94 -0.61 -14.82
N PRO A 108 14.66 -1.32 -15.71
CA PRO A 108 15.48 -0.68 -16.74
C PRO A 108 14.67 -0.05 -17.88
N ARG A 109 13.34 -0.20 -17.87
CA ARG A 109 12.40 0.28 -18.88
C ARG A 109 11.48 1.37 -18.32
N LEU A 110 11.82 1.91 -17.16
CA LEU A 110 11.11 3.05 -16.59
C LEU A 110 11.49 4.32 -17.36
N GLU A 111 10.49 5.10 -17.71
CA GLU A 111 10.64 6.34 -18.44
C GLU A 111 9.85 7.43 -17.71
N LEU A 112 10.41 8.65 -17.71
CA LEU A 112 9.65 9.83 -17.33
C LEU A 112 8.80 10.25 -18.52
N ARG A 113 7.51 10.41 -18.26
CA ARG A 113 6.56 10.94 -19.23
C ARG A 113 5.70 11.99 -18.58
N ASP A 114 5.23 12.94 -19.38
CA ASP A 114 4.26 13.92 -18.96
C ASP A 114 2.94 13.21 -18.63
N LEU A 115 2.29 13.70 -17.57
CA LEU A 115 0.94 13.28 -17.21
C LEU A 115 -0.05 13.95 -18.16
N THR A 116 -0.92 13.17 -18.78
CA THR A 116 -1.96 13.68 -19.68
C THR A 116 -3.36 13.31 -19.20
N THR A 117 -4.39 13.89 -19.83
CA THR A 117 -5.79 13.63 -19.50
C THR A 117 -6.22 12.20 -19.82
N GLU A 118 -5.48 11.50 -20.67
CA GLU A 118 -5.73 10.12 -21.09
C GLU A 118 -5.12 9.08 -20.14
N ASP A 119 -4.44 9.53 -19.08
CA ASP A 119 -3.86 8.62 -18.10
C ASP A 119 -4.91 8.07 -17.15
N ASP A 120 -4.92 6.75 -16.93
CA ASP A 120 -5.81 6.01 -16.00
C ASP A 120 -5.88 6.59 -14.56
N ASN A 121 -4.98 7.50 -14.17
CA ASN A 121 -5.03 8.20 -12.88
C ASN A 121 -6.00 9.39 -12.87
N ILE A 122 -6.33 9.93 -14.03
CA ILE A 122 -7.31 10.97 -14.22
C ILE A 122 -8.64 10.28 -14.54
N PRO A 123 -9.71 10.56 -13.79
CA PRO A 123 -11.03 10.01 -14.10
C PRO A 123 -11.47 10.39 -15.53
N ASP A 124 -11.83 9.37 -16.34
CA ASP A 124 -12.31 9.57 -17.72
C ASP A 124 -13.61 10.38 -17.82
N ASN A 125 -14.41 10.39 -16.75
CA ASN A 125 -15.70 11.07 -16.70
C ASN A 125 -15.58 12.40 -15.96
N ASP A 126 -16.18 13.44 -16.54
CA ASP A 126 -16.37 14.76 -15.90
C ASP A 126 -17.41 14.73 -14.76
N GLU A 127 -18.00 13.56 -14.49
CA GLU A 127 -19.07 13.37 -13.51
C GLU A 127 -18.73 12.30 -12.47
N TYR A 128 -19.13 12.59 -11.23
CA TYR A 128 -19.13 11.61 -10.14
C TYR A 128 -20.44 10.84 -10.12
N GLN A 129 -20.35 9.51 -10.02
CA GLN A 129 -21.52 8.66 -9.83
C GLN A 129 -21.63 8.28 -8.35
N LEU A 130 -22.75 8.66 -7.73
CA LEU A 130 -23.08 8.33 -6.34
C LEU A 130 -24.28 7.38 -6.36
N ILE A 131 -24.07 6.13 -5.93
CA ILE A 131 -25.08 5.05 -5.96
C ILE A 131 -25.52 4.77 -4.53
N VAL A 132 -26.84 4.81 -4.32
CA VAL A 132 -27.51 4.65 -3.01
C VAL A 132 -28.85 3.95 -3.20
N ASP A 133 -29.31 3.23 -2.18
CA ASP A 133 -30.66 2.66 -2.16
C ASP A 133 -31.74 3.76 -2.14
N GLY A 134 -32.79 3.59 -2.93
CA GLY A 134 -33.80 4.65 -3.14
C GLY A 134 -34.63 5.01 -1.90
N ASP A 135 -34.62 4.17 -0.87
CA ASP A 135 -35.30 4.38 0.41
C ASP A 135 -34.43 5.07 1.47
N GLU A 136 -33.13 5.26 1.23
CA GLU A 136 -32.19 5.97 2.10
C GLU A 136 -32.35 7.51 2.00
N THR A 137 -33.54 8.01 2.32
CA THR A 137 -33.93 9.43 2.19
C THR A 137 -32.97 10.42 2.86
N THR A 138 -32.40 10.07 4.01
CA THR A 138 -31.45 10.92 4.74
C THR A 138 -30.12 11.06 3.99
N LEU A 139 -29.66 9.97 3.37
CA LEU A 139 -28.43 9.95 2.59
C LEU A 139 -28.63 10.69 1.26
N ILE A 140 -29.78 10.51 0.60
CA ILE A 140 -30.15 11.27 -0.60
C ILE A 140 -30.15 12.78 -0.30
N HIS A 141 -30.73 13.21 0.82
CA HIS A 141 -30.69 14.62 1.24
C HIS A 141 -29.25 15.11 1.50
N SER A 142 -28.41 14.28 2.13
CA SER A 142 -26.99 14.60 2.38
C SER A 142 -26.21 14.79 1.06
N ILE A 143 -26.45 13.94 0.06
CA ILE A 143 -25.87 14.06 -1.28
C ILE A 143 -26.31 15.37 -1.95
N GLN A 144 -27.61 15.68 -1.91
CA GLN A 144 -28.14 16.91 -2.50
C GLN A 144 -27.54 18.16 -1.86
N GLN A 145 -27.36 18.15 -0.54
CA GLN A 145 -26.77 19.28 0.17
C GLN A 145 -25.29 19.46 -0.17
N ILE A 146 -24.52 18.36 -0.27
CA ILE A 146 -23.12 18.42 -0.72
C ILE A 146 -23.02 18.96 -2.14
N LYS A 147 -23.89 18.49 -3.06
CA LYS A 147 -23.92 18.99 -4.44
C LYS A 147 -24.14 20.51 -4.46
N LYS A 148 -25.14 21.00 -3.73
CA LYS A 148 -25.42 22.43 -3.63
C LYS A 148 -24.22 23.22 -3.10
N ASP A 149 -23.59 22.74 -2.04
CA ASP A 149 -22.44 23.41 -1.43
C ASP A 149 -21.20 23.43 -2.34
N LEU A 150 -21.02 22.39 -3.16
CA LEU A 150 -19.98 22.33 -4.19
C LEU A 150 -20.26 23.34 -5.32
N GLU A 151 -21.51 23.44 -5.78
CA GLU A 151 -21.94 24.43 -6.80
C GLU A 151 -21.77 25.88 -6.29
N GLU A 152 -21.96 26.12 -5.00
CA GLU A 152 -21.70 27.41 -4.33
C GLU A 152 -20.20 27.66 -4.07
N ASN A 153 -19.33 26.73 -4.43
CA ASN A 153 -17.86 26.79 -4.26
C ASN A 153 -17.43 27.10 -2.81
N LYS A 154 -18.11 26.49 -1.84
CA LYS A 154 -17.70 26.60 -0.44
C LYS A 154 -16.30 26.00 -0.25
N LYS A 155 -15.42 26.77 0.37
CA LYS A 155 -14.01 26.41 0.60
C LYS A 155 -13.79 25.51 1.82
N ASP A 156 -14.80 25.43 2.67
CA ASP A 156 -14.78 24.60 3.88
C ASP A 156 -14.90 23.12 3.55
N LEU A 157 -14.49 22.29 4.49
CA LEU A 157 -14.72 20.85 4.40
C LEU A 157 -16.21 20.59 4.48
N LEU A 158 -16.76 19.88 3.50
CA LEU A 158 -18.18 19.56 3.45
C LEU A 158 -18.40 18.20 4.09
N GLN A 159 -19.30 18.13 5.07
CA GLN A 159 -19.61 16.88 5.75
C GLN A 159 -21.11 16.81 6.07
N TYR A 160 -21.78 15.83 5.49
CA TYR A 160 -23.19 15.57 5.71
C TYR A 160 -23.40 14.08 5.96
N GLY A 161 -23.78 13.74 7.20
CA GLY A 161 -23.84 12.35 7.67
C GLY A 161 -22.48 11.65 7.56
N ASP A 162 -22.46 10.59 6.75
CA ASP A 162 -21.28 9.76 6.49
C ASP A 162 -20.50 10.22 5.24
N LEU A 163 -21.07 11.12 4.44
CA LEU A 163 -20.44 11.62 3.22
C LEU A 163 -19.63 12.88 3.52
N CYS A 164 -18.36 12.85 3.12
CA CYS A 164 -17.44 13.98 3.24
C CYS A 164 -16.92 14.35 1.84
N ALA A 165 -16.77 15.64 1.57
CA ALA A 165 -16.15 16.14 0.35
C ALA A 165 -15.10 17.22 0.66
N CYS A 166 -13.99 17.17 -0.07
CA CYS A 166 -12.88 18.10 0.05
C CYS A 166 -12.55 18.70 -1.32
N ASN A 167 -12.72 20.02 -1.44
CA ASN A 167 -12.19 20.79 -2.56
C ASN A 167 -10.75 21.19 -2.23
N PHE A 168 -9.79 20.62 -2.96
CA PHE A 168 -8.39 20.96 -2.85
C PHE A 168 -7.89 21.41 -4.22
N ASN A 169 -7.77 22.72 -4.41
CA ASN A 169 -7.42 23.33 -5.70
C ASN A 169 -6.02 22.99 -6.23
N ARG A 170 -5.19 22.31 -5.42
CA ARG A 170 -3.90 21.77 -5.81
C ARG A 170 -3.98 20.29 -6.19
N HIS A 171 -5.13 19.65 -6.03
CA HIS A 171 -5.36 18.32 -6.56
C HIS A 171 -5.73 18.40 -8.05
N LEU A 172 -5.26 17.45 -8.86
CA LEU A 172 -5.45 17.48 -10.31
C LEU A 172 -6.89 17.20 -10.77
N TYR A 173 -7.74 16.72 -9.87
CA TYR A 173 -9.19 16.62 -10.08
C TYR A 173 -9.94 16.85 -8.76
N GLN A 174 -11.17 17.34 -8.79
CA GLN A 174 -11.93 17.64 -7.57
C GLN A 174 -13.44 17.57 -7.84
N PRO A 175 -14.29 17.41 -6.80
CA PRO A 175 -13.96 17.22 -5.37
C PRO A 175 -13.32 15.86 -5.09
N LEU A 176 -12.71 15.69 -3.91
CA LEU A 176 -12.34 14.37 -3.38
C LEU A 176 -13.35 13.94 -2.31
N PHE A 177 -13.90 12.74 -2.45
CA PHE A 177 -14.88 12.21 -1.50
C PHE A 177 -14.28 11.25 -0.49
N HIS A 178 -14.89 11.19 0.69
CA HIS A 178 -14.69 10.14 1.69
C HIS A 178 -16.04 9.69 2.23
N VAL A 179 -16.16 8.39 2.49
CA VAL A 179 -17.35 7.77 3.08
C VAL A 179 -16.92 7.12 4.39
N LYS A 180 -17.54 7.52 5.49
CA LYS A 180 -17.26 6.91 6.79
C LYS A 180 -17.61 5.43 6.78
N ARG A 181 -16.89 4.65 7.59
CA ARG A 181 -17.11 3.21 7.70
C ARG A 181 -18.57 2.88 8.02
N GLY A 182 -19.19 2.05 7.20
CA GLY A 182 -20.59 1.66 7.32
C GLY A 182 -21.56 2.51 6.51
N GLY A 183 -21.09 3.57 5.84
CA GLY A 183 -21.91 4.35 4.92
C GLY A 183 -22.42 3.50 3.74
N LYS A 184 -23.71 3.64 3.44
CA LYS A 184 -24.41 2.87 2.39
C LYS A 184 -24.41 3.61 1.05
N ILE A 185 -23.25 4.11 0.64
CA ILE A 185 -23.06 4.85 -0.61
C ILE A 185 -21.84 4.31 -1.34
N THR A 186 -22.00 4.05 -2.63
CA THR A 186 -20.87 3.75 -3.53
C THR A 186 -20.60 4.97 -4.38
N ILE A 187 -19.33 5.36 -4.50
CA ILE A 187 -18.89 6.54 -5.25
C ILE A 187 -17.91 6.09 -6.34
N LEU A 188 -18.07 6.61 -7.56
CA LEU A 188 -17.14 6.46 -8.66
C LEU A 188 -16.70 7.84 -9.16
N PRO A 189 -15.38 8.12 -9.28
CA PRO A 189 -14.25 7.32 -8.79
C PRO A 189 -14.33 6.97 -7.31
N VAL A 190 -13.67 5.86 -6.92
CA VAL A 190 -13.75 5.30 -5.56
C VAL A 190 -13.50 6.38 -4.52
N ALA A 191 -14.17 6.36 -3.37
CA ALA A 191 -13.92 7.33 -2.30
C ALA A 191 -12.53 7.09 -1.64
N LEU A 192 -12.00 8.12 -0.98
CA LEU A 192 -10.80 8.03 -0.16
C LEU A 192 -11.07 7.19 1.10
N GLY A 193 -10.08 6.40 1.50
CA GLY A 193 -10.02 5.81 2.83
C GLY A 193 -9.86 6.87 3.92
N GLU A 194 -9.99 6.47 5.19
CA GLU A 194 -9.90 7.39 6.33
C GLU A 194 -8.50 8.04 6.46
N SER A 195 -7.40 7.27 6.38
CA SER A 195 -6.03 7.84 6.36
C SER A 195 -5.78 8.73 5.16
N GLU A 196 -6.21 8.29 3.97
CA GLU A 196 -6.08 9.05 2.74
C GLU A 196 -6.79 10.40 2.84
N TYR A 197 -8.04 10.41 3.33
CA TYR A 197 -8.82 11.61 3.54
C TYR A 197 -8.19 12.53 4.57
N GLN A 198 -7.73 11.99 5.70
CA GLN A 198 -7.03 12.77 6.73
C GLN A 198 -5.78 13.45 6.15
N PHE A 199 -4.99 12.73 5.34
CA PHE A 199 -3.82 13.30 4.67
C PHE A 199 -4.17 14.46 3.74
N VAL A 200 -5.16 14.29 2.86
CA VAL A 200 -5.60 15.35 1.93
C VAL A 200 -6.08 16.58 2.70
N VAL A 201 -6.88 16.40 3.75
CA VAL A 201 -7.39 17.49 4.58
C VAL A 201 -6.26 18.24 5.29
N ASP A 202 -5.30 17.53 5.87
CA ASP A 202 -4.18 18.14 6.60
C ASP A 202 -3.23 18.86 5.64
N LEU A 203 -2.97 18.28 4.45
CA LEU A 203 -2.18 18.94 3.42
C LEU A 203 -2.87 20.21 2.90
N LYS A 204 -4.19 20.18 2.67
CA LYS A 204 -4.97 21.38 2.30
C LYS A 204 -4.81 22.48 3.33
N LYS A 205 -5.06 22.18 4.61
CA LYS A 205 -4.92 23.13 5.72
C LYS A 205 -3.50 23.70 5.81
N TRP A 206 -2.49 22.85 5.65
CA TRP A 206 -1.09 23.30 5.66
C TRP A 206 -0.80 24.24 4.48
N CYS A 207 -1.28 23.93 3.27
CA CYS A 207 -1.11 24.79 2.09
C CYS A 207 -1.80 26.14 2.26
N GLU A 208 -3.00 26.17 2.85
CA GLU A 208 -3.74 27.39 3.14
C GLU A 208 -3.00 28.25 4.17
N LYS A 209 -2.52 27.64 5.25
CA LYS A 209 -1.73 28.31 6.29
C LYS A 209 -0.40 28.86 5.78
N ASN A 210 0.23 28.19 4.80
CA ASN A 210 1.53 28.56 4.24
C ASN A 210 1.44 29.31 2.90
N GLY A 211 0.25 29.77 2.50
CA GLY A 211 0.01 30.30 1.15
C GLY A 211 0.90 31.46 0.75
N GLU A 212 1.19 32.40 1.66
CA GLU A 212 2.10 33.52 1.41
C GLU A 212 3.55 33.04 1.23
N ARG A 213 4.05 32.22 2.16
CA ARG A 213 5.39 31.63 2.07
C ARG A 213 5.61 30.85 0.77
N LEU A 214 4.63 30.04 0.36
CA LEU A 214 4.70 29.27 -0.88
C LEU A 214 4.80 30.18 -2.11
N LYS A 215 4.12 31.34 -2.11
CA LYS A 215 4.22 32.33 -3.19
C LYS A 215 5.58 33.01 -3.20
N ASP A 216 6.09 33.42 -2.04
CA ASP A 216 7.39 34.08 -1.91
C ASP A 216 8.53 33.17 -2.35
N GLU A 217 8.45 31.89 -2.00
CA GLU A 217 9.41 30.86 -2.41
C GLU A 217 9.19 30.33 -3.84
N ARG A 218 8.16 30.82 -4.56
CA ARG A 218 7.74 30.31 -5.88
C ARG A 218 7.60 28.79 -5.91
N GLN A 219 7.05 28.24 -4.83
CA GLN A 219 6.87 26.81 -4.66
C GLN A 219 5.43 26.43 -5.02
N GLU A 220 5.30 25.64 -6.07
CA GLU A 220 4.02 25.07 -6.49
C GLU A 220 3.89 23.62 -6.00
N ILE A 221 2.67 23.23 -5.67
CA ILE A 221 2.37 21.91 -5.11
C ILE A 221 1.16 21.39 -5.86
N PHE A 222 1.29 20.17 -6.39
CA PHE A 222 0.22 19.43 -7.05
C PHE A 222 0.09 18.04 -6.41
N LEU A 223 -1.14 17.57 -6.26
CA LEU A 223 -1.45 16.24 -5.73
C LEU A 223 -2.30 15.47 -6.73
N LEU A 224 -1.98 14.20 -6.91
CA LEU A 224 -2.79 13.26 -7.67
C LEU A 224 -2.99 12.01 -6.84
N ARG A 225 -4.24 11.54 -6.77
CA ARG A 225 -4.52 10.19 -6.29
C ARG A 225 -4.11 9.18 -7.35
N ASN A 226 -3.36 8.17 -6.93
CA ASN A 226 -2.92 7.09 -7.78
C ASN A 226 -4.01 6.02 -7.92
N LEU A 227 -4.93 6.21 -8.88
CA LEU A 227 -6.01 5.26 -9.17
C LEU A 227 -5.52 4.04 -9.96
N SER A 228 -4.46 4.20 -10.75
CA SER A 228 -3.97 3.24 -11.74
C SER A 228 -3.15 2.07 -11.14
N LYS A 229 -3.39 1.62 -9.90
CA LYS A 229 -2.64 0.53 -9.25
C LYS A 229 -2.38 -0.63 -10.25
N GLY A 230 -1.14 -0.73 -10.75
CA GLY A 230 -0.69 -1.75 -11.71
C GLY A 230 -0.49 -1.31 -13.17
N LYS A 231 -0.89 -0.10 -13.57
CA LYS A 231 -0.74 0.45 -14.93
C LYS A 231 -0.03 1.81 -14.86
N GLY A 232 1.15 1.92 -15.47
CA GLY A 232 1.97 3.15 -15.46
C GLY A 232 2.96 3.27 -14.28
N VAL A 233 2.59 2.79 -13.09
CA VAL A 233 3.42 2.90 -11.84
C VAL A 233 3.77 1.50 -11.28
N GLY A 234 3.83 0.47 -12.14
CA GLY A 234 3.95 -0.95 -11.74
C GLY A 234 5.29 -1.38 -11.11
N PHE A 235 6.28 -0.49 -11.02
CA PHE A 235 7.57 -0.78 -10.37
C PHE A 235 7.46 -0.84 -8.84
N PHE A 236 6.70 0.07 -8.24
CA PHE A 236 6.55 0.22 -6.80
C PHE A 236 5.92 -1.05 -6.16
N GLU A 237 4.95 -1.62 -6.88
CA GLU A 237 4.18 -2.79 -6.45
C GLU A 237 5.05 -4.03 -6.23
N ALA A 238 6.13 -4.17 -7.00
CA ALA A 238 7.01 -5.31 -6.84
C ALA A 238 7.77 -5.28 -5.51
N GLY A 239 7.89 -4.11 -4.87
CA GLY A 239 8.46 -3.91 -3.52
C GLY A 239 7.42 -3.85 -2.39
N ASN A 240 6.17 -4.26 -2.64
CA ASN A 240 5.06 -4.15 -1.68
C ASN A 240 4.79 -2.71 -1.20
N PHE A 241 5.10 -1.72 -2.04
CA PHE A 241 4.80 -0.31 -1.80
C PHE A 241 3.79 0.14 -2.85
N HIS A 242 2.65 0.65 -2.40
CA HIS A 242 1.51 0.97 -3.26
C HIS A 242 1.04 2.38 -2.92
N PRO A 243 1.74 3.42 -3.41
CA PRO A 243 1.44 4.78 -3.02
C PRO A 243 0.02 5.14 -3.46
N ASP A 244 -0.76 5.70 -2.54
CA ASP A 244 -2.11 6.17 -2.82
C ASP A 244 -2.10 7.56 -3.47
N PHE A 245 -0.99 8.30 -3.32
CA PHE A 245 -0.82 9.62 -3.92
C PHE A 245 0.56 9.80 -4.56
N ILE A 246 0.57 10.63 -5.61
CA ILE A 246 1.77 11.23 -6.19
C ILE A 246 1.66 12.73 -5.95
N MET A 247 2.69 13.31 -5.33
CA MET A 247 2.75 14.74 -5.05
C MET A 247 3.95 15.36 -5.75
N TRP A 248 3.71 16.42 -6.50
CA TRP A 248 4.76 17.23 -7.11
C TRP A 248 4.97 18.49 -6.30
N VAL A 249 6.22 18.78 -6.00
CA VAL A 249 6.64 20.11 -5.57
C VAL A 249 7.52 20.69 -6.66
N LEU A 250 7.11 21.81 -7.25
CA LEU A 250 7.92 22.52 -8.24
C LEU A 250 8.59 23.70 -7.54
N LYS A 251 9.92 23.74 -7.57
CA LYS A 251 10.72 24.79 -6.94
C LYS A 251 12.08 24.87 -7.60
N ASP A 252 12.56 26.08 -7.88
CA ASP A 252 13.92 26.33 -8.40
C ASP A 252 14.26 25.52 -9.67
N GLN A 253 13.32 25.45 -10.62
CA GLN A 253 13.40 24.63 -11.86
C GLN A 253 13.51 23.12 -11.63
N LYS A 254 13.30 22.66 -10.39
CA LYS A 254 13.27 21.26 -10.03
C LYS A 254 11.86 20.79 -9.75
N GLN A 255 11.64 19.52 -10.03
CA GLN A 255 10.43 18.79 -9.76
C GLN A 255 10.72 17.69 -8.74
N TYR A 256 10.16 17.84 -7.54
CA TYR A 256 10.22 16.81 -6.52
C TYR A 256 8.96 15.96 -6.58
N VAL A 257 9.09 14.73 -7.07
CA VAL A 257 8.00 13.76 -7.19
C VAL A 257 8.01 12.85 -5.96
N SER A 258 7.02 12.99 -5.10
CA SER A 258 6.88 12.25 -3.85
C SER A 258 5.75 11.24 -3.93
N PHE A 259 6.06 9.96 -3.81
CA PHE A 259 5.09 8.88 -3.70
C PHE A 259 4.69 8.68 -2.25
N ILE A 260 3.42 8.86 -1.92
CA ILE A 260 2.95 8.95 -0.53
C ILE A 260 1.92 7.84 -0.27
N GLU A 261 2.14 7.09 0.81
CA GLU A 261 1.27 5.99 1.22
C GLU A 261 0.77 6.18 2.67
N PRO A 262 -0.46 6.70 2.87
CA PRO A 262 -1.09 6.78 4.18
C PRO A 262 -1.61 5.41 4.66
N HIS A 263 -0.77 4.65 5.37
CA HIS A 263 -1.03 3.23 5.66
C HIS A 263 -0.76 2.81 7.10
N GLY A 264 -1.41 1.73 7.55
CA GLY A 264 -1.14 1.10 8.84
C GLY A 264 0.06 0.15 8.77
N LEU A 265 0.91 0.13 9.80
CA LEU A 265 2.16 -0.62 9.80
C LEU A 265 2.18 -1.83 10.77
N ILE A 266 1.04 -2.19 11.38
CA ILE A 266 0.97 -3.29 12.36
C ILE A 266 1.50 -4.63 11.82
N HIS A 267 1.32 -4.89 10.51
CA HIS A 267 1.72 -6.14 9.87
C HIS A 267 3.06 -6.05 9.13
N GLU A 268 3.75 -4.91 9.22
CA GLU A 268 5.04 -4.67 8.60
C GLU A 268 6.19 -4.88 9.61
N GLY A 269 7.42 -4.85 9.10
CA GLY A 269 8.63 -4.87 9.92
C GLY A 269 9.59 -3.74 9.56
N PRO A 270 10.53 -3.36 10.45
CA PRO A 270 11.43 -2.22 10.27
C PRO A 270 12.45 -2.38 9.13
N ALA A 271 12.54 -3.58 8.54
CA ALA A 271 13.39 -3.92 7.41
C ALA A 271 12.58 -4.43 6.21
N SER A 272 11.26 -4.20 6.16
CA SER A 272 10.46 -4.61 5.00
C SER A 272 10.83 -3.79 3.77
N ASP A 273 10.62 -4.37 2.58
CA ASP A 273 10.90 -3.71 1.31
C ASP A 273 10.19 -2.36 1.19
N LYS A 274 9.01 -2.24 1.82
CA LYS A 274 8.19 -1.04 1.93
C LYS A 274 8.91 0.09 2.66
N ILE A 275 9.46 -0.19 3.84
CA ILE A 275 10.20 0.79 4.67
C ILE A 275 11.52 1.19 3.99
N LEU A 276 12.21 0.23 3.38
CA LEU A 276 13.48 0.45 2.69
C LEU A 276 13.31 1.12 1.32
N PHE A 277 12.08 1.36 0.86
CA PHE A 277 11.82 1.88 -0.47
C PHE A 277 12.31 3.33 -0.66
N HIS A 278 12.39 4.12 0.41
CA HIS A 278 12.94 5.48 0.38
C HIS A 278 14.41 5.56 -0.07
N GLU A 279 15.19 4.50 0.17
CA GLU A 279 16.55 4.37 -0.37
C GLU A 279 16.51 3.87 -1.81
N LYS A 280 15.75 2.80 -2.08
CA LYS A 280 15.66 2.16 -3.41
C LYS A 280 15.14 3.09 -4.50
N ILE A 281 14.27 4.04 -4.16
CA ILE A 281 13.76 5.00 -5.14
C ILE A 281 14.87 5.92 -5.67
N LYS A 282 15.96 6.11 -4.91
CA LYS A 282 17.12 6.88 -5.39
C LYS A 282 17.93 6.13 -6.44
N ASP A 283 17.91 4.79 -6.42
CA ASP A 283 18.45 3.99 -7.53
C ASP A 283 17.61 4.18 -8.81
N VAL A 284 16.30 4.40 -8.67
CA VAL A 284 15.43 4.74 -9.81
C VAL A 284 15.76 6.14 -10.32
N GLU A 285 15.82 7.13 -9.43
CA GLU A 285 16.18 8.52 -9.74
C GLU A 285 17.50 8.59 -10.52
N GLN A 286 18.55 7.92 -10.03
CA GLN A 286 19.85 7.88 -10.68
C GLN A 286 19.79 7.27 -12.09
N ARG A 287 18.97 6.22 -12.29
CA ARG A 287 18.82 5.56 -13.59
C ARG A 287 18.02 6.38 -14.59
N LEU A 288 17.02 7.13 -14.13
CA LEU A 288 16.27 8.07 -14.97
C LEU A 288 17.20 9.17 -15.47
N GLY A 289 18.17 9.59 -14.65
CA GLY A 289 19.27 10.45 -15.08
C GLY A 289 18.85 11.90 -15.40
N ASP A 290 17.64 12.29 -15.04
CA ASP A 290 17.15 13.66 -15.16
C ASP A 290 17.58 14.47 -13.91
N PRO A 291 18.46 15.48 -14.05
CA PRO A 291 18.98 16.25 -12.91
C PRO A 291 17.95 17.18 -12.27
N ASP A 292 16.84 17.44 -12.97
CA ASP A 292 15.78 18.34 -12.52
C ASP A 292 14.63 17.58 -11.83
N VAL A 293 14.63 16.24 -11.91
CA VAL A 293 13.63 15.40 -11.24
C VAL A 293 14.23 14.68 -10.04
N ILE A 294 13.59 14.87 -8.88
CA ILE A 294 13.96 14.25 -7.63
C ILE A 294 12.82 13.36 -7.14
N LEU A 295 13.09 12.09 -6.90
CA LEU A 295 12.11 11.11 -6.46
C LEU A 295 12.18 10.91 -4.95
N ASN A 296 11.03 10.92 -4.30
CA ASN A 296 10.90 10.65 -2.88
C ASN A 296 9.79 9.62 -2.65
N SER A 297 9.89 8.86 -1.56
CA SER A 297 8.77 8.05 -1.08
C SER A 297 8.57 8.26 0.40
N PHE A 298 7.31 8.32 0.84
CA PHE A 298 6.93 8.49 2.23
C PHE A 298 5.83 7.51 2.62
N ILE A 299 5.95 6.99 3.84
CA ILE A 299 4.87 6.26 4.49
C ILE A 299 4.33 7.16 5.60
N LEU A 300 3.03 7.43 5.54
CA LEU A 300 2.34 8.16 6.60
C LEU A 300 1.65 7.12 7.48
N SER A 301 2.36 6.67 8.50
CA SER A 301 1.91 5.65 9.43
C SER A 301 0.67 6.13 10.19
N TRP A 302 -0.44 5.47 9.93
CA TRP A 302 -1.66 5.64 10.73
C TRP A 302 -1.58 4.85 12.05
N THR A 303 -0.71 3.84 12.09
CA THR A 303 -0.38 3.12 13.33
C THR A 303 0.49 3.99 14.23
N GLN A 304 0.13 4.08 15.50
CA GLN A 304 0.90 4.78 16.52
C GLN A 304 2.21 4.05 16.81
N TYR A 305 3.31 4.78 17.00
CA TYR A 305 4.65 4.21 17.21
C TYR A 305 4.71 3.15 18.34
N PRO A 306 4.09 3.35 19.53
CA PRO A 306 4.09 2.36 20.60
C PRO A 306 3.48 1.00 20.21
N GLN A 307 2.65 0.95 19.17
CA GLN A 307 1.99 -0.28 18.71
C GLN A 307 2.90 -1.15 17.84
N LEU A 308 3.93 -0.58 17.21
CA LEU A 308 4.79 -1.30 16.28
C LEU A 308 5.74 -2.28 16.98
N LYS A 309 6.26 -1.92 18.16
CA LYS A 309 7.23 -2.73 18.92
C LYS A 309 8.46 -3.14 18.09
N TRP A 310 8.89 -2.29 17.15
CA TRP A 310 9.95 -2.63 16.20
C TRP A 310 11.37 -2.53 16.76
N GLY A 311 11.57 -1.78 17.84
CA GLY A 311 12.89 -1.59 18.47
C GLY A 311 13.54 -0.23 18.16
N PRO A 312 13.77 0.13 16.87
CA PRO A 312 14.33 1.44 16.52
C PRO A 312 13.48 2.60 17.04
N PRO A 313 14.11 3.68 17.53
CA PRO A 313 13.41 4.87 17.98
C PRO A 313 12.64 5.54 16.83
N ARG A 314 11.61 6.31 17.18
CA ARG A 314 10.75 6.97 16.21
C ARG A 314 11.54 7.86 15.24
N GLU A 315 12.52 8.59 15.75
CA GLU A 315 13.37 9.49 14.97
C GLU A 315 14.15 8.75 13.88
N ASP A 316 14.53 7.49 14.12
CA ASP A 316 15.20 6.67 13.11
C ASP A 316 14.24 6.20 12.02
N LEU A 317 12.96 6.00 12.34
CA LEU A 317 11.92 5.72 11.35
C LEU A 317 11.60 6.98 10.52
N GLU A 318 11.60 8.17 11.14
CA GLU A 318 11.42 9.44 10.41
C GLU A 318 12.55 9.70 9.41
N LYS A 319 13.80 9.36 9.75
CA LYS A 319 14.93 9.36 8.79
C LYS A 319 14.73 8.42 7.62
N LYS A 320 13.97 7.34 7.81
CA LYS A 320 13.55 6.38 6.78
C LYS A 320 12.26 6.80 6.05
N HIS A 321 11.87 8.07 6.18
CA HIS A 321 10.67 8.64 5.57
C HIS A 321 9.35 7.99 6.04
N VAL A 322 9.34 7.45 7.26
CA VAL A 322 8.14 6.96 7.93
C VAL A 322 7.69 8.01 8.95
N LEU A 323 6.60 8.71 8.64
CA LEU A 323 6.04 9.78 9.45
C LEU A 323 4.75 9.31 10.13
N PHE A 324 4.48 9.77 11.35
CA PHE A 324 3.37 9.28 12.18
C PHE A 324 2.21 10.28 12.19
N MET A 325 1.26 10.13 11.27
CA MET A 325 0.20 11.13 11.04
C MET A 325 -0.84 11.21 12.18
N THR A 326 -1.02 10.13 12.95
CA THR A 326 -1.94 10.10 14.10
C THR A 326 -1.35 10.72 15.35
N GLU A 327 -0.07 10.48 15.62
CA GLU A 327 0.61 10.98 16.83
C GLU A 327 1.19 12.37 16.66
N ASP A 328 1.58 12.75 15.44
CA ASP A 328 2.22 14.03 15.13
C ASP A 328 1.42 14.84 14.13
N ARG A 329 0.10 14.83 14.32
CA ARG A 329 -0.88 15.45 13.42
C ARG A 329 -0.53 16.88 13.03
N ASP A 330 -0.01 17.67 13.97
CA ASP A 330 0.27 19.09 13.76
C ASP A 330 1.59 19.36 13.02
N HIS A 331 2.52 18.40 12.96
CA HIS A 331 3.86 18.63 12.39
C HIS A 331 4.27 17.66 11.29
N TYR A 332 3.58 16.52 11.10
CA TYR A 332 4.03 15.51 10.13
C TYR A 332 4.06 16.04 8.70
N ILE A 333 3.12 16.91 8.28
CA ILE A 333 3.16 17.57 6.98
C ILE A 333 4.38 18.49 6.87
N GLN A 334 4.71 19.24 7.92
CA GLN A 334 5.90 20.09 7.94
C GLN A 334 7.18 19.26 7.82
N LYS A 335 7.25 18.12 8.52
CA LYS A 335 8.35 17.16 8.41
C LYS A 335 8.47 16.60 6.99
N LEU A 336 7.35 16.23 6.37
CA LEU A 336 7.30 15.77 4.98
C LEU A 336 7.98 16.78 4.06
N PHE A 337 7.58 18.06 4.09
CA PHE A 337 8.20 19.11 3.27
C PHE A 337 9.67 19.37 3.62
N THR A 338 10.09 19.14 4.86
CA THR A 338 11.50 19.29 5.29
C THR A 338 12.39 18.16 4.77
N LEU A 339 11.80 16.98 4.57
CA LEU A 339 12.48 15.78 4.10
C LEU A 339 12.49 15.63 2.58
N ILE A 340 11.60 16.32 1.86
CA ILE A 340 11.66 16.40 0.39
C ILE A 340 12.98 17.10 0.00
N LYS A 341 13.90 16.33 -0.59
CA LYS A 341 15.23 16.77 -0.98
C LYS A 341 15.73 16.04 -2.21
#